data_AF-A0AA37AEI8-F1
#
_entry.id   AF-A0AA37AEI8-F1
#
_cell.length_a   1.000
_cell.length_b   1.000
_cell.length_c   1.000
_cell.angle_alpha   90.00
_cell.angle_beta   90.00
_cell.angle_gamma   90.00
#
_symmetry.space_group_name_H-M   'P 1'
#
loop_
_entity.id
_entity.type
_entity.pdbx_description
1 polymer ?
#
loop_
_entity_poly.entity_id
_entity_poly.type
_entity_poly.pdbx_seq_one_letter_code
_entity_poly.pdbx_strand_id
1 'polypeptide(L)'
;MKCSKCGQDYAGNFCPNCGTPAPGNAETPPQPKKKKKFHWWYVLIILLVLGAIGSMGDDLEDSTNDAAQTPAPSKETAESNDLMIYTTLEMAERYLGIFQDALNGLGDGSATILDVYNTCEDVKQYMIQFDNHLDEVVDESADAYKDAVSGYTVLLWGAADSLMKYIDDNEISDLSDAQDSIEALTPQVYLAVSERMAYLSNAGFTDEEIQAILEESASEGE
;
A
#
# COMPACT_ATOMS: atom_id res chain seq x y z
N MET A 1 0.68 9.98 -19.78
CA MET A 1 2.11 10.26 -20.07
C MET A 1 2.90 8.97 -19.95
N LYS A 2 4.03 8.87 -20.66
CA LYS A 2 4.84 7.64 -20.68
C LYS A 2 5.95 7.69 -19.64
N CYS A 3 6.08 6.66 -18.81
CA CYS A 3 7.14 6.57 -17.80
C CYS A 3 8.52 6.43 -18.44
N SER A 4 9.48 7.25 -18.00
CA SER A 4 10.85 7.22 -18.49
C SER A 4 11.65 6.00 -18.01
N LYS A 5 11.27 5.40 -16.87
CA LYS A 5 11.94 4.23 -16.28
C LYS A 5 11.41 2.91 -16.85
N CYS A 6 10.09 2.70 -16.82
CA CYS A 6 9.48 1.42 -17.20
C CYS A 6 8.68 1.45 -18.51
N GLY A 7 8.45 2.62 -19.11
CA GLY A 7 7.70 2.73 -20.37
C GLY A 7 6.18 2.59 -20.25
N GLN A 8 5.61 2.42 -19.05
CA GLN A 8 4.16 2.37 -18.84
C GLN A 8 3.50 3.71 -19.18
N ASP A 9 2.36 3.68 -19.88
CA ASP A 9 1.49 4.86 -20.02
C ASP A 9 0.58 5.00 -18.79
N TYR A 10 0.58 6.17 -18.15
CA TYR A 10 -0.20 6.42 -16.93
C TYR A 10 -0.67 7.88 -16.82
N ALA A 11 -1.62 8.13 -15.92
CA ALA A 11 -2.09 9.47 -15.56
C ALA A 11 -2.00 9.65 -14.03
N GLY A 12 -1.12 10.53 -13.57
CA GLY A 12 -0.83 10.77 -12.16
C GLY A 12 0.54 11.43 -11.98
N ASN A 13 0.92 11.74 -10.75
CA ASN A 13 2.24 12.31 -10.42
C ASN A 13 3.32 11.25 -10.30
N PHE A 14 2.94 10.00 -10.02
CA PHE A 14 3.85 8.87 -9.90
C PHE A 14 3.41 7.71 -10.80
N CYS A 15 4.39 7.03 -11.39
CA CYS A 15 4.15 5.87 -12.24
C CYS A 15 3.65 4.68 -11.41
N PRO A 16 2.48 4.09 -11.72
CA PRO A 16 1.89 3.03 -10.91
C PRO A 16 2.67 1.72 -10.94
N ASN A 17 3.46 1.51 -11.99
CA ASN A 17 4.25 0.30 -12.15
C ASN A 17 5.61 0.36 -11.43
N CYS A 18 6.16 1.55 -11.16
CA CYS A 18 7.56 1.64 -10.70
C CYS A 18 7.88 2.84 -9.80
N GLY A 19 6.88 3.62 -9.39
CA GLY A 19 7.00 4.77 -8.51
C GLY A 19 7.79 5.96 -9.06
N THR A 20 8.24 5.92 -10.33
CA THR A 20 9.02 7.02 -10.90
C THR A 20 8.14 8.28 -11.03
N PRO A 21 8.58 9.44 -10.53
CA PRO A 21 7.80 10.67 -10.63
C PRO A 21 7.66 11.13 -12.08
N ALA A 22 6.55 11.81 -12.34
CA ALA A 22 6.23 12.41 -13.61
C ALA A 22 7.30 13.45 -14.03
N PRO A 23 7.79 13.47 -15.29
CA PRO A 23 8.56 14.60 -15.83
C PRO A 23 7.86 15.94 -15.59
N GLY A 24 8.50 16.80 -14.79
CA GLY A 24 7.96 18.08 -14.29
C GLY A 24 7.74 18.11 -12.78
N ASN A 25 7.59 16.95 -12.13
CA ASN A 25 7.54 16.79 -10.66
C ASN A 25 8.91 16.39 -10.07
N ALA A 26 9.88 16.01 -10.91
CA ALA A 26 11.25 15.82 -10.47
C ALA A 26 11.91 17.18 -10.20
N GLU A 27 12.14 17.46 -8.92
CA GLU A 27 12.93 18.57 -8.37
C GLU A 27 12.47 19.97 -8.81
N THR A 28 11.54 20.55 -8.06
CA THR A 28 11.37 22.00 -8.09
C THR A 28 12.70 22.63 -7.61
N PRO A 29 13.38 23.48 -8.40
CA PRO A 29 14.61 24.14 -7.95
C PRO A 29 14.32 24.93 -6.66
N PRO A 30 15.29 25.08 -5.74
CA PRO A 30 15.07 25.69 -4.44
C PRO A 30 14.46 27.08 -4.61
N GLN A 31 13.15 27.19 -4.34
CA GLN A 31 12.42 28.45 -4.43
C GLN A 31 12.95 29.42 -3.37
N PRO A 32 13.11 30.72 -3.70
CA PRO A 32 13.63 31.70 -2.77
C PRO A 32 12.74 31.77 -1.52
N LYS A 33 13.36 31.54 -0.36
CA LYS A 33 12.75 31.48 0.97
C LYS A 33 11.91 32.72 1.26
N LYS A 34 10.61 32.69 0.95
CA LYS A 34 9.64 33.57 1.61
C LYS A 34 9.45 33.05 3.01
N LYS A 35 9.77 33.87 4.02
CA LYS A 35 9.54 33.56 5.44
C LYS A 35 8.05 33.29 5.64
N LYS A 36 7.66 32.01 5.63
CA LYS A 36 6.32 31.58 6.04
C LYS A 36 6.28 31.56 7.56
N LYS A 37 5.18 32.07 8.12
CA LYS A 37 4.95 32.08 9.57
C LYS A 37 4.93 30.64 10.05
N PHE A 38 5.93 30.28 10.84
CA PHE A 38 6.07 28.98 11.50
C PHE A 38 4.76 28.67 12.25
N HIS A 39 3.93 27.79 11.68
CA HIS A 39 2.75 27.29 12.39
C HIS A 39 3.20 26.10 13.22
N TRP A 40 2.91 26.14 14.51
CA TRP A 40 3.41 25.20 15.52
C TRP A 40 2.96 23.73 15.27
N TRP A 41 1.88 23.50 14.53
CA TRP A 41 1.38 22.15 14.17
C TRP A 41 2.34 21.26 13.34
N TYR A 42 3.32 21.81 12.61
CA TYR A 42 4.31 21.00 11.86
C TYR A 42 5.20 20.15 12.77
N VAL A 43 5.33 20.54 14.05
CA VAL A 43 6.09 19.79 15.05
C VAL A 43 5.39 18.48 15.43
N LEU A 44 4.05 18.40 15.30
CA LEU A 44 3.28 17.18 15.59
C LEU A 44 3.44 16.14 14.48
N ILE A 45 3.50 16.58 13.21
CA ILE A 45 3.75 15.71 12.05
C ILE A 45 5.15 15.08 12.14
N ILE A 46 6.17 15.85 12.56
CA ILE A 46 7.55 15.34 12.72
C ILE A 46 7.68 14.34 13.89
N LEU A 47 6.87 14.49 14.95
CA LEU A 47 6.86 13.52 16.07
C LEU A 47 6.20 12.18 15.69
N LEU A 48 5.35 12.14 14.67
CA LEU A 48 4.71 10.92 14.15
C LEU A 48 5.69 10.03 13.36
N VAL A 49 6.59 10.62 12.59
CA VAL A 49 7.61 9.89 11.79
C VAL A 49 8.58 9.09 12.66
N LEU A 50 8.81 9.52 13.91
CA LEU A 50 9.73 8.86 14.84
C LEU A 50 9.05 7.85 15.78
N GLY A 51 7.71 7.74 15.76
CA GLY A 51 6.94 6.90 16.68
C GLY A 51 6.54 5.53 16.12
N ALA A 52 6.57 5.31 14.81
CA ALA A 52 6.04 4.10 14.17
C ALA A 52 7.07 2.97 14.00
N ILE A 53 8.02 2.84 14.93
CA ILE A 53 8.83 1.61 15.06
C ILE A 53 8.86 1.22 16.53
N GLY A 54 7.88 0.45 16.98
CA GLY A 54 7.97 -0.22 18.28
C GLY A 54 6.65 -0.70 18.85
N SER A 55 6.61 -2.02 19.14
CA SER A 55 5.51 -2.81 19.72
C SER A 55 4.35 -3.06 18.78
N MET A 56 3.78 -4.26 18.67
CA MET A 56 3.79 -5.50 19.46
C MET A 56 3.36 -6.59 18.45
N GLY A 57 3.84 -7.83 18.51
CA GLY A 57 3.67 -8.76 19.63
C GLY A 57 2.72 -9.86 19.15
N ASP A 58 3.29 -11.04 18.90
CA ASP A 58 2.62 -12.26 18.45
C ASP A 58 1.40 -12.61 19.32
N ASP A 59 0.30 -12.99 18.66
CA ASP A 59 -0.55 -14.11 19.03
C ASP A 59 -1.49 -14.40 17.83
N LEU A 60 -1.10 -15.34 16.97
CA LEU A 60 -1.97 -15.91 15.95
C LEU A 60 -2.68 -17.14 16.55
N GLU A 61 -3.97 -17.01 16.82
CA GLU A 61 -4.84 -18.14 17.15
C GLU A 61 -5.20 -18.91 15.86
N ASP A 62 -4.78 -20.17 15.80
CA ASP A 62 -5.19 -21.15 14.79
C ASP A 62 -6.67 -21.51 15.01
N SER A 63 -7.56 -20.99 14.16
CA SER A 63 -8.96 -21.38 14.11
C SER A 63 -9.23 -22.19 12.85
N THR A 64 -9.14 -23.51 12.97
CA THR A 64 -9.60 -24.46 11.96
C THR A 64 -11.13 -24.42 11.87
N ASN A 65 -11.65 -23.83 10.79
CA ASN A 65 -13.05 -23.93 10.41
C ASN A 65 -13.20 -24.94 9.27
N ASP A 66 -13.93 -26.03 9.52
CA ASP A 66 -14.46 -26.94 8.50
C ASP A 66 -15.50 -26.17 7.65
N ALA A 67 -15.03 -25.49 6.61
CA ALA A 67 -15.85 -24.92 5.55
C ALA A 67 -16.11 -25.96 4.47
N ALA A 68 -17.30 -25.91 3.85
CA ALA A 68 -17.63 -26.70 2.68
C ALA A 68 -16.52 -26.54 1.62
N GLN A 69 -16.00 -27.66 1.10
CA GLN A 69 -14.86 -27.66 0.18
C GLN A 69 -15.22 -26.95 -1.12
N THR A 70 -14.89 -25.67 -1.22
CA THR A 70 -14.66 -24.99 -2.50
C THR A 70 -13.61 -25.80 -3.26
N PRO A 71 -13.82 -26.12 -4.54
CA PRO A 71 -12.87 -26.91 -5.31
C PRO A 71 -11.48 -26.26 -5.27
N ALA A 72 -10.47 -27.02 -4.86
CA ALA A 72 -9.10 -26.56 -4.90
C ALA A 72 -8.67 -26.25 -6.35
N PRO A 73 -7.92 -25.16 -6.57
CA PRO A 73 -7.41 -24.82 -7.89
C PRO A 73 -6.23 -25.74 -8.25
N SER A 74 -5.86 -25.76 -9.53
CA SER A 74 -4.61 -26.41 -9.93
C SER A 74 -3.40 -25.57 -9.51
N LYS A 75 -2.23 -26.18 -9.35
CA LYS A 75 -0.98 -25.44 -9.07
C LYS A 75 -0.70 -24.32 -10.08
N GLU A 76 -0.89 -24.60 -11.38
CA GLU A 76 -0.70 -23.62 -12.46
C GLU A 76 -1.66 -22.44 -12.35
N THR A 77 -2.93 -22.71 -12.01
CA THR A 77 -3.93 -21.66 -11.76
C THR A 77 -3.55 -20.84 -10.54
N ALA A 78 -3.13 -21.50 -9.46
CA ALA A 78 -2.76 -20.84 -8.22
C ALA A 78 -1.51 -19.97 -8.37
N GLU A 79 -0.49 -20.40 -9.11
CA GLU A 79 0.68 -19.57 -9.45
C GLU A 79 0.26 -18.30 -10.20
N SER A 80 -0.57 -18.43 -11.24
CA SER A 80 -1.03 -17.29 -12.01
C SER A 80 -1.86 -16.31 -11.17
N ASN A 81 -2.77 -16.83 -10.34
CA ASN A 81 -3.61 -16.02 -9.46
C ASN A 81 -2.79 -15.36 -8.36
N ASP A 82 -1.86 -16.09 -7.75
CA ASP A 82 -0.95 -15.58 -6.73
C ASP A 82 -0.13 -14.40 -7.26
N LEU A 83 0.43 -14.54 -8.47
CA LEU A 83 1.17 -13.46 -9.11
C LEU A 83 0.30 -12.20 -9.26
N MET A 84 -0.95 -12.33 -9.71
CA MET A 84 -1.86 -11.18 -9.85
C MET A 84 -2.20 -10.53 -8.50
N ILE A 85 -2.56 -11.34 -7.51
CA ILE A 85 -2.98 -10.84 -6.19
C ILE A 85 -1.78 -10.22 -5.46
N TYR A 86 -0.64 -10.89 -5.43
CA TYR A 86 0.56 -10.40 -4.74
C TYR A 86 1.14 -9.15 -5.40
N THR A 87 1.15 -9.09 -6.74
CA THR A 87 1.58 -7.87 -7.46
C THR A 87 0.72 -6.67 -7.06
N THR A 88 -0.58 -6.89 -6.80
CA THR A 88 -1.48 -5.82 -6.34
C THR A 88 -1.07 -5.29 -4.97
N LEU A 89 -0.75 -6.19 -4.03
CA LEU A 89 -0.22 -5.81 -2.72
C LEU A 89 1.10 -5.04 -2.84
N GLU A 90 2.04 -5.55 -3.65
CA GLU A 90 3.34 -4.93 -3.86
C GLU A 90 3.22 -3.52 -4.47
N MET A 91 2.33 -3.34 -5.46
CA MET A 91 2.08 -2.01 -6.02
C MET A 91 1.51 -1.06 -4.95
N ALA A 92 0.62 -1.55 -4.09
CA ALA A 92 0.07 -0.76 -3.00
C ALA A 92 1.14 -0.37 -1.96
N GLU A 93 2.03 -1.28 -1.58
CA GLU A 93 3.18 -1.00 -0.70
C GLU A 93 4.13 0.05 -1.30
N ARG A 94 4.38 0.00 -2.61
CA ARG A 94 5.15 1.05 -3.30
C ARG A 94 4.50 2.42 -3.18
N TYR A 95 3.17 2.50 -3.27
CA TYR A 95 2.44 3.76 -3.04
C TYR A 95 2.45 4.21 -1.58
N LEU A 96 2.47 3.28 -0.62
CA LEU A 96 2.71 3.62 0.78
C LEU A 96 4.08 4.28 0.94
N GLY A 97 5.14 3.75 0.31
CA GLY A 97 6.47 4.35 0.33
C GLY A 97 6.50 5.78 -0.24
N ILE A 98 5.89 5.99 -1.41
CA ILE A 98 5.75 7.34 -2.03
C ILE A 98 4.98 8.29 -1.11
N PHE A 99 3.92 7.79 -0.47
CA PHE A 99 3.11 8.55 0.46
C PHE A 99 3.92 8.97 1.70
N GLN A 100 4.68 8.05 2.29
CA GLN A 100 5.58 8.31 3.41
C GLN A 100 6.69 9.29 3.05
N ASP A 101 7.28 9.18 1.86
CA ASP A 101 8.30 10.11 1.37
C ASP A 101 7.77 11.54 1.25
N ALA A 102 6.55 11.71 0.71
CA ALA A 102 5.91 13.02 0.62
C ALA A 102 5.66 13.63 2.01
N LEU A 103 5.22 12.82 2.98
CA LEU A 103 5.02 13.25 4.37
C LEU A 103 6.34 13.64 5.04
N ASN A 104 7.38 12.82 4.91
CA ASN A 104 8.71 13.09 5.44
C ASN A 104 9.31 14.36 4.85
N GLY A 105 9.07 14.60 3.56
CA GLY A 105 9.52 15.79 2.85
C GLY A 105 8.95 17.11 3.38
N LEU A 106 7.84 17.08 4.12
CA LEU A 106 7.35 18.27 4.84
C LEU A 106 8.32 18.70 5.95
N GLY A 107 8.95 17.72 6.62
CA GLY A 107 9.84 17.94 7.76
C GLY A 107 11.19 18.54 7.35
N ASP A 108 11.75 18.07 6.24
CA ASP A 108 13.03 18.56 5.71
C ASP A 108 12.88 19.69 4.67
N GLY A 109 11.65 19.94 4.20
CA GLY A 109 11.30 20.97 3.24
C GLY A 109 11.51 20.58 1.77
N SER A 110 11.73 19.30 1.46
CA SER A 110 11.79 18.76 0.09
C SER A 110 10.41 18.60 -0.55
N ALA A 111 9.33 18.54 0.26
CA ALA A 111 7.95 18.51 -0.20
C ALA A 111 7.13 19.67 0.38
N THR A 112 6.05 20.01 -0.32
CA THR A 112 5.03 20.98 0.13
C THR A 112 3.74 20.26 0.49
N ILE A 113 2.83 20.93 1.21
CA ILE A 113 1.48 20.40 1.48
C ILE A 113 0.73 20.08 0.18
N LEU A 114 0.96 20.86 -0.88
CA LEU A 114 0.35 20.58 -2.19
C LEU A 114 0.87 19.27 -2.78
N ASP A 115 2.15 18.95 -2.59
CA ASP A 115 2.72 17.69 -3.06
C ASP A 115 2.11 16.51 -2.29
N VAL A 116 1.93 16.64 -0.98
CA VAL A 116 1.24 15.63 -0.16
C VAL A 116 -0.20 15.44 -0.62
N TYR A 117 -0.94 16.53 -0.83
CA TYR A 117 -2.33 16.47 -1.30
C TYR A 117 -2.44 15.76 -2.66
N ASN A 118 -1.58 16.12 -3.62
CA ASN A 118 -1.53 15.48 -4.94
C ASN A 118 -1.14 13.99 -4.85
N THR A 119 -0.22 13.62 -3.95
CA THR A 119 0.11 12.22 -3.70
C THR A 119 -1.09 11.46 -3.14
N CYS A 120 -1.89 12.07 -2.25
CA CYS A 120 -3.11 11.44 -1.75
C CYS A 120 -4.14 11.22 -2.87
N GLU A 121 -4.29 12.16 -3.80
CA GLU A 121 -5.14 11.99 -4.98
C GLU A 121 -4.71 10.78 -5.82
N ASP A 122 -3.41 10.64 -6.09
CA ASP A 122 -2.88 9.49 -6.80
C ASP A 122 -3.13 8.19 -6.04
N VAL A 123 -2.82 8.14 -4.74
CA VAL A 123 -3.06 6.96 -3.90
C VAL A 123 -4.53 6.55 -3.99
N LYS A 124 -5.47 7.47 -3.81
CA LYS A 124 -6.90 7.17 -3.90
C LYS A 124 -7.29 6.61 -5.26
N GLN A 125 -6.80 7.23 -6.33
CA GLN A 125 -7.11 6.78 -7.69
C GLN A 125 -6.58 5.37 -7.95
N TYR A 126 -5.32 5.11 -7.56
CA TYR A 126 -4.66 3.86 -7.86
C TYR A 126 -5.10 2.72 -6.95
N MET A 127 -5.40 2.96 -5.67
CA MET A 127 -5.94 1.92 -4.79
C MET A 127 -7.28 1.39 -5.31
N ILE A 128 -8.15 2.26 -5.82
CA ILE A 128 -9.39 1.84 -6.50
C ILE A 128 -9.06 0.98 -7.73
N GLN A 129 -8.09 1.36 -8.55
CA GLN A 129 -7.73 0.58 -9.74
C GLN A 129 -7.14 -0.79 -9.38
N PHE A 130 -6.29 -0.83 -8.37
CA PHE A 130 -5.67 -2.05 -7.87
C PHE A 130 -6.70 -3.01 -7.27
N ASP A 131 -7.62 -2.50 -6.46
CA ASP A 131 -8.74 -3.27 -5.92
C ASP A 131 -9.60 -3.88 -7.04
N ASN A 132 -9.93 -3.09 -8.07
CA ASN A 132 -10.66 -3.61 -9.24
C ASN A 132 -9.90 -4.71 -10.02
N HIS A 133 -8.56 -4.75 -9.97
CA HIS A 133 -7.81 -5.85 -10.61
C HIS A 133 -7.93 -7.16 -9.83
N LEU A 134 -8.22 -7.12 -8.52
CA LEU A 134 -8.48 -8.33 -7.74
C LEU A 134 -9.75 -9.04 -8.23
N ASP A 135 -10.75 -8.29 -8.70
CA ASP A 135 -11.98 -8.84 -9.29
C ASP A 135 -11.74 -9.62 -10.59
N GLU A 136 -10.59 -9.42 -11.25
CA GLU A 136 -10.21 -10.20 -12.44
C GLU A 136 -9.83 -11.65 -12.08
N VAL A 137 -9.50 -11.92 -10.81
CA VAL A 137 -9.16 -13.26 -10.32
C VAL A 137 -10.45 -14.02 -9.96
N VAL A 138 -10.96 -14.75 -10.95
CA VAL A 138 -12.17 -15.58 -10.85
C VAL A 138 -11.84 -16.96 -10.26
N ASP A 139 -11.51 -16.97 -8.97
CA ASP A 139 -11.26 -18.17 -8.18
C ASP A 139 -11.79 -17.98 -6.74
N GLU A 140 -12.90 -18.65 -6.41
CA GLU A 140 -13.54 -18.59 -5.09
C GLU A 140 -12.61 -19.11 -3.98
N SER A 141 -11.68 -20.01 -4.30
CA SER A 141 -10.72 -20.52 -3.31
C SER A 141 -9.67 -19.48 -2.93
N ALA A 142 -9.54 -18.39 -3.70
CA ALA A 142 -8.67 -17.25 -3.43
C ALA A 142 -9.39 -16.11 -2.69
N ASP A 143 -10.69 -16.23 -2.37
CA ASP A 143 -11.48 -15.11 -1.84
C ASP A 143 -10.89 -14.52 -0.54
N ALA A 144 -10.49 -15.35 0.42
CA ALA A 144 -9.88 -14.85 1.66
C ALA A 144 -8.56 -14.10 1.40
N TYR A 145 -7.76 -14.56 0.44
CA TYR A 145 -6.51 -13.91 0.05
C TYR A 145 -6.78 -12.57 -0.68
N LYS A 146 -7.73 -12.55 -1.61
CA LYS A 146 -8.17 -11.31 -2.28
C LYS A 146 -8.73 -10.31 -1.28
N ASP A 147 -9.57 -10.74 -0.35
CA ASP A 147 -10.16 -9.89 0.69
C ASP A 147 -9.07 -9.29 1.59
N ALA A 148 -8.04 -10.08 1.93
CA ALA A 148 -6.91 -9.59 2.69
C ALA A 148 -6.11 -8.50 1.93
N VAL A 149 -5.85 -8.68 0.63
CA VAL A 149 -5.16 -7.65 -0.17
C VAL A 149 -6.06 -6.43 -0.43
N SER A 150 -7.35 -6.64 -0.71
CA SER A 150 -8.36 -5.58 -0.84
C SER A 150 -8.38 -4.71 0.42
N GLY A 151 -8.41 -5.34 1.60
CA GLY A 151 -8.34 -4.63 2.89
C GLY A 151 -7.13 -3.71 2.99
N TYR A 152 -5.96 -4.12 2.49
CA TYR A 152 -4.78 -3.26 2.47
C TYR A 152 -4.98 -2.04 1.57
N THR A 153 -5.50 -2.24 0.35
CA THR A 153 -5.78 -1.12 -0.58
C THR A 153 -6.82 -0.15 -0.03
N VAL A 154 -7.85 -0.65 0.65
CA VAL A 154 -8.90 0.15 1.29
C VAL A 154 -8.35 0.98 2.45
N LEU A 155 -7.49 0.40 3.29
CA LEU A 155 -6.82 1.11 4.37
C LEU A 155 -5.93 2.23 3.83
N LEU A 156 -5.13 1.95 2.79
CA LEU A 156 -4.26 2.97 2.19
C LEU A 156 -5.08 4.08 1.49
N TRP A 157 -6.19 3.72 0.85
CA TRP A 157 -7.15 4.69 0.32
C TRP A 157 -7.75 5.56 1.42
N GLY A 158 -8.16 4.95 2.54
CA GLY A 158 -8.76 5.63 3.69
C GLY A 158 -7.80 6.58 4.37
N ALA A 159 -6.52 6.19 4.49
CA ALA A 159 -5.46 7.04 4.99
C ALA A 159 -5.28 8.29 4.12
N ALA A 160 -5.23 8.12 2.80
CA ALA A 160 -5.11 9.23 1.85
C ALA A 160 -6.35 10.13 1.86
N ASP A 161 -7.56 9.57 1.89
CA ASP A 161 -8.80 10.34 1.95
C ASP A 161 -8.91 11.18 3.22
N SER A 162 -8.59 10.59 4.37
CA SER A 162 -8.65 11.28 5.66
C SER A 162 -7.57 12.36 5.77
N LEU A 163 -6.36 12.12 5.25
CA LEU A 163 -5.33 13.15 5.22
C LEU A 163 -5.71 14.33 4.31
N MET A 164 -6.35 14.08 3.17
CA MET A 164 -6.86 15.16 2.31
C MET A 164 -7.89 16.01 3.04
N LYS A 165 -8.85 15.39 3.74
CA LYS A 165 -9.84 16.11 4.56
C LYS A 165 -9.16 16.99 5.59
N TYR A 166 -8.23 16.42 6.37
CA TYR A 166 -7.45 17.20 7.33
C TYR A 166 -6.71 18.39 6.71
N ILE A 167 -6.17 18.24 5.49
CA ILE A 167 -5.52 19.37 4.78
C ILE A 167 -6.53 20.47 4.44
N ASP A 168 -7.75 20.10 4.07
CA ASP A 168 -8.81 21.02 3.64
C ASP A 168 -9.50 21.74 4.81
N ASP A 169 -9.82 21.01 5.88
CA ASP A 169 -10.64 21.50 7.00
C ASP A 169 -9.86 21.72 8.31
N ASN A 170 -8.65 21.15 8.42
CA ASN A 170 -7.82 21.16 9.62
C ASN A 170 -8.53 20.54 10.86
N GLU A 171 -9.40 19.55 10.63
CA GLU A 171 -10.08 18.76 11.66
C GLU A 171 -9.18 17.60 12.14
N ILE A 172 -8.83 17.62 13.43
CA ILE A 172 -7.91 16.63 14.01
C ILE A 172 -8.48 15.20 14.00
N SER A 173 -9.79 15.05 13.93
CA SER A 173 -10.44 13.75 13.74
C SER A 173 -9.97 13.07 12.46
N ASP A 174 -9.90 13.78 11.35
CA ASP A 174 -9.48 13.20 10.06
C ASP A 174 -7.98 12.85 10.07
N LEU A 175 -7.17 13.59 10.82
CA LEU A 175 -5.78 13.18 11.07
C LEU A 175 -5.68 11.90 11.89
N SER A 176 -6.54 11.73 12.90
CA SER A 176 -6.62 10.50 13.69
C SER A 176 -7.08 9.31 12.83
N ASP A 177 -8.10 9.52 11.99
CA ASP A 177 -8.61 8.47 11.09
C ASP A 177 -7.53 8.02 10.07
N ALA A 178 -6.72 8.98 9.60
CA ALA A 178 -5.57 8.66 8.75
C ALA A 178 -4.52 7.81 9.50
N GLN A 179 -4.26 8.11 10.77
CA GLN A 179 -3.35 7.33 11.62
C GLN A 179 -3.86 5.92 11.85
N ASP A 180 -5.11 5.78 12.26
CA ASP A 180 -5.74 4.48 12.50
C ASP A 180 -5.67 3.59 11.26
N SER A 181 -5.91 4.19 10.08
CA SER A 181 -5.80 3.48 8.80
C SER A 181 -4.38 3.02 8.51
N ILE A 182 -3.36 3.86 8.76
CA ILE A 182 -1.95 3.52 8.56
C ILE A 182 -1.48 2.44 9.54
N GLU A 183 -1.87 2.54 10.82
CA GLU A 183 -1.51 1.57 11.86
C GLU A 183 -2.08 0.17 11.56
N ALA A 184 -3.23 0.10 10.90
CA ALA A 184 -3.85 -1.15 10.47
C ALA A 184 -3.17 -1.82 9.26
N LEU A 185 -2.30 -1.13 8.52
CA LEU A 185 -1.66 -1.70 7.32
C LEU A 185 -0.74 -2.89 7.66
N THR A 186 0.05 -2.79 8.72
CA THR A 186 0.99 -3.87 9.10
C THR A 186 0.28 -5.18 9.48
N PRO A 187 -0.72 -5.17 10.38
CA PRO A 187 -1.56 -6.35 10.62
C PRO A 187 -2.18 -6.93 9.33
N GLN A 188 -2.58 -6.06 8.40
CA GLN A 188 -3.19 -6.48 7.15
C GLN A 188 -2.22 -7.21 6.21
N VAL A 189 -0.94 -6.81 6.17
CA VAL A 189 0.11 -7.53 5.43
C VAL A 189 0.28 -8.94 5.98
N TYR A 190 0.32 -9.10 7.31
CA TYR A 190 0.41 -10.44 7.91
C TYR A 190 -0.77 -11.32 7.56
N LEU A 191 -1.99 -10.77 7.55
CA LEU A 191 -3.18 -11.48 7.09
C LEU A 191 -3.05 -11.90 5.62
N ALA A 192 -2.64 -10.99 4.73
CA ALA A 192 -2.46 -11.29 3.32
C ALA A 192 -1.44 -12.42 3.08
N VAL A 193 -0.30 -12.42 3.80
CA VAL A 193 0.70 -13.50 3.71
C VAL A 193 0.15 -14.82 4.24
N SER A 194 -0.60 -14.79 5.34
CA SER A 194 -1.24 -15.99 5.91
C SER A 194 -2.23 -16.62 4.91
N GLU A 195 -3.11 -15.81 4.34
CA GLU A 195 -4.10 -16.28 3.36
C GLU A 195 -3.45 -16.72 2.04
N ARG A 196 -2.35 -16.07 1.62
CA ARG A 196 -1.51 -16.51 0.50
C ARG A 196 -0.97 -17.92 0.72
N MET A 197 -0.41 -18.19 1.90
CA MET A 197 0.10 -19.52 2.26
C MET A 197 -1.01 -20.57 2.26
N ALA A 198 -2.18 -20.23 2.82
CA ALA A 198 -3.34 -21.13 2.84
C ALA A 198 -3.83 -21.46 1.42
N TYR A 199 -3.91 -20.45 0.54
CA TYR A 199 -4.30 -20.61 -0.86
C TYR A 199 -3.36 -21.54 -1.62
N LEU A 200 -2.04 -21.31 -1.52
CA LEU A 200 -1.02 -22.14 -2.17
C LEU A 200 -1.02 -23.57 -1.60
N SER A 201 -1.15 -23.73 -0.28
CA SER A 201 -1.27 -25.06 0.34
C SER A 201 -2.50 -25.81 -0.18
N ASN A 202 -3.65 -25.14 -0.28
CA ASN A 202 -4.88 -25.73 -0.83
C ASN A 202 -4.73 -26.15 -2.30
N ALA A 203 -3.93 -25.44 -3.09
CA ALA A 203 -3.59 -25.80 -4.47
C ALA A 203 -2.59 -26.98 -4.58
N GLY A 204 -2.10 -27.48 -3.43
CA GLY A 204 -1.23 -28.65 -3.32
C GLY A 204 0.26 -28.35 -3.33
N PHE A 205 0.69 -27.09 -3.11
CA PHE A 205 2.10 -26.75 -2.93
C PHE A 205 2.64 -27.33 -1.60
N THR A 206 3.89 -27.76 -1.60
CA THR A 206 4.59 -28.15 -0.35
C THR A 206 5.08 -26.92 0.40
N ASP A 207 5.34 -27.06 1.69
CA ASP A 207 5.88 -25.97 2.52
C ASP A 207 7.18 -25.40 1.93
N GLU A 208 8.04 -26.25 1.36
CA GLU A 208 9.27 -25.81 0.70
C GLU A 208 9.02 -25.01 -0.58
N GLU A 209 8.02 -25.40 -1.38
CA GLU A 209 7.65 -24.65 -2.60
C GLU A 209 7.03 -23.30 -2.22
N ILE A 210 6.17 -23.25 -1.20
CA ILE A 210 5.57 -22.01 -0.69
C ILE A 210 6.67 -21.07 -0.20
N GLN A 211 7.60 -21.57 0.62
CA GLN A 211 8.69 -20.75 1.13
C GLN A 211 9.56 -20.17 0.00
N ALA A 212 9.84 -20.96 -1.03
CA ALA A 212 10.58 -20.48 -2.20
C ALA A 212 9.84 -19.35 -2.94
N ILE A 213 8.52 -19.49 -3.13
CA ILE A 213 7.66 -18.46 -3.74
C ILE A 213 7.69 -17.17 -2.91
N LEU A 214 7.57 -17.27 -1.59
CA LEU A 214 7.62 -16.11 -0.68
C LEU A 214 8.99 -15.42 -0.73
N GLU A 215 10.08 -16.18 -0.71
CA GLU A 215 11.45 -15.64 -0.77
C GLU A 215 11.76 -14.96 -2.11
N GLU A 216 11.34 -15.55 -3.23
CA GLU A 216 11.49 -14.96 -4.56
C GLU A 216 10.77 -13.60 -4.60
N SER A 217 9.52 -13.59 -4.11
CA SER A 217 8.69 -12.38 -4.07
C SER A 217 9.20 -11.29 -3.13
N ALA A 218 10.00 -11.63 -2.11
CA ALA A 218 10.68 -10.65 -1.26
C ALA A 218 11.96 -10.10 -1.92
N SER A 219 12.63 -10.89 -2.76
CA SER A 219 13.88 -10.50 -3.42
C SER A 219 13.71 -9.62 -4.65
N GLU A 220 12.57 -9.67 -5.32
CA GLU A 220 12.25 -8.79 -6.47
C GLU A 220 11.83 -7.37 -6.06
N GLY A 221 11.56 -7.15 -4.76
CA GLY A 221 11.17 -5.87 -4.18
C GLY A 221 12.33 -4.94 -3.78
N GLU A 222 13.59 -5.38 -3.87
CA GLU A 222 14.82 -4.58 -3.61
C GLU A 222 15.44 -3.99 -4.90
#